data_AF-A0A970X962-F1
#
_entry.id   AF-A0A970X962-F1
#
_cell.length_a   1.000
_cell.length_b   1.000
_cell.length_c   1.000
_cell.angle_alpha   90.00
_cell.angle_beta   90.00
_cell.angle_gamma   90.00
#
_symmetry.space_group_name_H-M   'P 1'
#
loop_
_entity.id
_entity.type
_entity.pdbx_description
1 polymer ?
#
loop_
_entity_poly.entity_id
_entity_poly.type
_entity_poly.pdbx_seq_one_letter_code
_entity_poly.pdbx_strand_id
1 'polypeptide(L)'
;KSGQLPCLVATSSLELGIDMGAVDLVLQVESPKSVTAGLQRIGRAGHNVGDVSKGRIFPKFRADLLECAVVAKRMRAGEIETTVVPRNPLDVLAQQVVAMVASPALDEEGKAISPARGSDDPGGEEWSVPELFDLVRRAYPFAELPRELLDQVLDMLDGRYPSEEFAELRPRIVWDRVADTVRARKGARQLAIANAGTIPDRGLYGVHLPDGRRVGELDEEMVYEARPGQTFLLGASTWRIEEITRDRVIVTPAPGAPGAVPFWRGDGVGRPVELGRAIGEFSRWAVDREPEEIVDAGYDLDERAARNLVAYLREQREATRVVPSDRTIVVERFRDEIGDWRLCVLSPFGGRVHSAWALALSARIRDEFGLESDAIWSDDGIIVHLPDADEPPGAELVLIEPDAIEDMVVAELSASALYGARFRENAARALLLPRAYPGRRTPLWQQRLKAQSLLEVAKRYGQFPIVLETYRECLRDVFDLPGLEELLRGLHTRELSLVEVETQRSSPFASSLLFDYVATYMYEGDTPNAERRAAALSLDRDLLRELLGQEELRELIDPAALAEVEADLQHL
;
A
#
# COMPACT_ATOMS: atom_id res chain seq x y z
N LYS A 1 -10.70 23.17 -18.75
CA LYS A 1 -11.21 22.91 -20.12
C LYS A 1 -11.14 24.14 -21.04
N SER A 2 -11.73 25.29 -20.67
CA SER A 2 -11.71 26.52 -21.50
C SER A 2 -10.34 27.21 -21.64
N GLY A 3 -9.25 26.61 -21.14
CA GLY A 3 -7.92 27.24 -21.10
C GLY A 3 -7.79 28.45 -20.16
N GLN A 4 -8.82 28.77 -19.38
CA GLN A 4 -8.81 29.95 -18.49
C GLN A 4 -8.01 29.76 -17.21
N LEU A 5 -7.81 28.52 -16.77
CA LEU A 5 -7.00 28.20 -15.59
C LEU A 5 -5.59 27.82 -16.09
N PRO A 6 -4.54 28.57 -15.72
CA PRO A 6 -3.20 28.35 -16.24
C PRO A 6 -2.50 27.12 -15.64
N CYS A 7 -2.86 26.72 -14.42
CA CYS A 7 -2.27 25.58 -13.72
C CYS A 7 -3.29 24.92 -12.80
N LEU A 8 -3.21 23.59 -12.68
CA LEU A 8 -4.05 22.79 -11.79
C LEU A 8 -3.15 21.77 -11.06
N VAL A 9 -3.23 21.77 -9.73
CA VAL A 9 -2.57 20.76 -8.90
C VAL A 9 -3.61 19.71 -8.53
N ALA A 10 -3.32 18.44 -8.81
CA ALA A 10 -4.25 17.34 -8.60
C ALA A 10 -3.55 16.06 -8.14
N THR A 11 -4.33 15.18 -7.52
CA THR A 11 -3.94 13.81 -7.17
C THR A 11 -4.29 12.85 -8.31
N SER A 12 -4.26 11.53 -8.07
CA SER A 12 -4.73 10.49 -8.99
C SER A 12 -6.19 10.66 -9.47
N SER A 13 -6.96 11.55 -8.83
CA SER A 13 -8.32 11.92 -9.26
C SER A 13 -8.44 12.41 -10.71
N LEU A 14 -7.36 12.92 -11.32
CA LEU A 14 -7.33 13.32 -12.73
C LEU A 14 -6.48 12.40 -13.61
N GLU A 15 -6.08 11.23 -13.11
CA GLU A 15 -5.23 10.29 -13.83
C GLU A 15 -5.96 9.65 -15.02
N LEU A 16 -7.26 9.36 -14.89
CA LEU A 16 -8.07 8.64 -15.87
C LEU A 16 -9.27 9.46 -16.37
N GLY A 17 -9.50 9.40 -17.69
CA GLY A 17 -10.82 9.66 -18.28
C GLY A 17 -11.24 11.13 -18.46
N ILE A 18 -10.35 12.09 -18.23
CA ILE A 18 -10.67 13.50 -18.42
C ILE A 18 -9.89 14.06 -19.61
N ASP A 19 -10.62 14.43 -20.65
CA ASP A 19 -10.10 15.18 -21.78
C ASP A 19 -10.04 16.67 -21.42
N MET A 20 -8.81 17.18 -21.32
CA MET A 20 -8.48 18.58 -21.09
C MET A 20 -7.59 19.06 -22.24
N GLY A 21 -8.10 19.11 -23.47
CA GLY A 21 -7.33 19.48 -24.67
C GLY A 21 -6.60 20.85 -24.67
N ALA A 22 -6.70 21.64 -23.60
CA ALA A 22 -5.90 22.85 -23.39
C ALA A 22 -4.61 22.61 -22.59
N VAL A 23 -4.41 21.41 -22.02
CA VAL A 23 -3.21 21.07 -21.24
C VAL A 23 -2.10 20.65 -22.20
N ASP A 24 -0.99 21.37 -22.17
CA ASP A 24 0.18 21.17 -23.04
C ASP A 24 1.43 20.69 -22.28
N LEU A 25 1.37 20.66 -20.95
CA LEU A 25 2.44 20.20 -20.07
C LEU A 25 1.89 19.56 -18.80
N VAL A 26 2.48 18.43 -18.40
CA VAL A 26 2.26 17.78 -17.10
C VAL A 26 3.55 17.85 -16.29
N LEU A 27 3.44 18.31 -15.04
CA LEU A 27 4.52 18.28 -14.07
C LEU A 27 4.23 17.16 -13.07
N GLN A 28 5.07 16.13 -13.06
CA GLN A 28 4.98 15.01 -12.13
C GLN A 28 5.99 15.24 -11.01
N VAL A 29 5.51 15.55 -9.81
CA VAL A 29 6.33 15.64 -8.60
C VAL A 29 6.42 14.25 -7.99
N GLU A 30 7.62 13.81 -7.64
CA GLU A 30 7.92 12.43 -7.22
C GLU A 30 7.76 11.40 -8.33
N SER A 31 8.44 10.26 -8.19
CA SER A 31 8.16 9.10 -9.05
C SER A 31 6.67 8.73 -8.98
N PRO A 32 6.02 8.43 -10.12
CA PRO A 32 4.65 7.95 -10.12
C PRO A 32 4.51 6.53 -9.54
N LYS A 33 5.62 5.89 -9.10
CA LYS A 33 5.73 4.53 -8.54
C LYS A 33 5.27 3.39 -9.47
N SER A 34 4.76 3.73 -10.66
CA SER A 34 4.45 2.82 -11.76
C SER A 34 4.56 3.53 -13.11
N VAL A 35 5.01 2.79 -14.11
CA VAL A 35 5.11 3.21 -15.52
C VAL A 35 3.72 3.49 -16.09
N THR A 36 2.73 2.64 -15.76
CA THR A 36 1.34 2.82 -16.19
C THR A 36 0.76 4.15 -15.72
N ALA A 37 0.91 4.49 -14.43
CA ALA A 37 0.43 5.77 -13.91
C ALA A 37 1.18 6.94 -14.55
N GLY A 38 2.50 6.82 -14.73
CA GLY A 38 3.31 7.82 -15.44
C GLY A 38 2.78 8.12 -16.84
N LEU A 39 2.52 7.07 -17.63
CA LEU A 39 1.95 7.20 -18.99
C LEU A 39 0.56 7.81 -18.98
N GLN A 40 -0.33 7.39 -18.07
CA GLN A 40 -1.69 7.92 -17.98
C GLN A 40 -1.70 9.41 -17.58
N ARG A 41 -0.85 9.79 -16.63
CA ARG A 41 -0.73 11.18 -16.14
C ARG A 41 -0.12 12.09 -17.20
N ILE A 42 1.04 11.72 -17.76
CA ILE A 42 1.73 12.54 -18.76
C ILE A 42 0.92 12.59 -20.06
N GLY A 43 0.18 11.53 -20.39
CA GLY A 43 -0.76 11.49 -21.52
C GLY A 43 -1.89 12.52 -21.44
N ARG A 44 -2.06 13.22 -20.31
CA ARG A 44 -3.01 14.35 -20.19
C ARG A 44 -2.53 15.61 -20.92
N ALA A 45 -1.22 15.75 -21.14
CA ALA A 45 -0.67 16.80 -21.98
C ALA A 45 -0.80 16.43 -23.46
N GLY A 46 -1.18 17.39 -24.30
CA GLY A 46 -1.28 17.19 -25.75
C GLY A 46 -2.27 16.08 -26.11
N HIS A 47 -3.43 16.06 -25.45
CA HIS A 47 -4.44 15.01 -25.58
C HIS A 47 -5.28 15.15 -26.87
N ASN A 48 -4.61 15.35 -28.02
CA ASN A 48 -5.19 15.29 -29.36
C ASN A 48 -4.47 14.22 -30.19
N VAL A 49 -5.13 13.71 -31.23
CA VAL A 49 -4.54 12.72 -32.12
C VAL A 49 -3.34 13.31 -32.85
N GLY A 50 -2.16 12.71 -32.64
CA GLY A 50 -0.91 13.12 -33.29
C GLY A 50 -0.11 14.19 -32.55
N ASP A 51 -0.65 14.75 -31.47
CA ASP A 51 0.08 15.69 -30.61
C ASP A 51 1.08 14.95 -29.71
N VAL A 52 2.13 15.66 -29.30
CA VAL A 52 3.16 15.13 -28.40
C VAL A 52 2.80 15.43 -26.96
N SER A 53 2.66 14.40 -26.14
CA SER A 53 2.53 14.54 -24.69
C SER A 53 3.86 14.95 -24.07
N LYS A 54 3.88 16.12 -23.41
CA LYS A 54 5.05 16.66 -22.72
C LYS A 54 4.88 16.49 -21.20
N GLY A 55 5.83 15.79 -20.59
CA GLY A 55 5.93 15.61 -19.15
C GLY A 55 7.29 16.06 -18.63
N ARG A 56 7.33 16.60 -17.41
CA ARG A 56 8.57 16.81 -16.65
C ARG A 56 8.43 16.17 -15.28
N ILE A 57 9.37 15.31 -14.91
CA ILE A 57 9.39 14.63 -13.61
C ILE A 57 10.38 15.36 -12.71
N PHE A 58 9.94 15.71 -11.50
CA PHE A 58 10.74 16.40 -10.49
C PHE A 58 10.92 15.48 -9.29
N PRO A 59 12.09 14.84 -9.15
CA PRO A 59 12.39 14.01 -7.98
C PRO A 59 12.48 14.86 -6.71
N LYS A 60 11.99 14.31 -5.59
CA LYS A 60 12.03 14.97 -4.28
C LYS A 60 13.38 14.83 -3.56
N PHE A 61 14.09 13.74 -3.81
CA PHE A 61 15.38 13.41 -3.19
C PHE A 61 16.17 12.44 -4.09
N ARG A 62 17.42 12.13 -3.72
CA ARG A 62 18.35 11.35 -4.58
C ARG A 62 17.87 9.93 -4.89
N ALA A 63 17.25 9.22 -3.93
CA ALA A 63 16.68 7.89 -4.18
C ALA A 63 15.47 7.95 -5.13
N ASP A 64 14.60 8.94 -4.97
CA ASP A 64 13.46 9.15 -5.87
C ASP A 64 13.93 9.45 -7.31
N LEU A 65 15.06 10.13 -7.49
CA LEU A 65 15.68 10.38 -8.80
C LEU A 65 16.06 9.07 -9.51
N LEU A 66 16.58 8.08 -8.78
CA LEU A 66 16.93 6.77 -9.33
C LEU A 66 15.70 6.08 -9.93
N GLU A 67 14.58 6.08 -9.21
CA GLU A 67 13.34 5.48 -9.70
C GLU A 67 12.75 6.29 -10.86
N CYS A 68 12.74 7.63 -10.77
CA CYS A 68 12.25 8.51 -11.84
C CYS A 68 12.96 8.25 -13.18
N ALA A 69 14.29 8.07 -13.17
CA ALA A 69 15.07 7.77 -14.36
C ALA A 69 14.60 6.48 -15.04
N VAL A 70 14.42 5.42 -14.25
CA VAL A 70 14.00 4.10 -14.74
C VAL A 70 12.57 4.15 -15.26
N VAL A 71 11.66 4.77 -14.52
CA VAL A 71 10.27 4.95 -14.95
C VAL A 71 10.22 5.71 -16.27
N ALA A 72 10.92 6.84 -16.41
CA ALA A 72 10.94 7.62 -17.65
C ALA A 72 11.42 6.77 -18.85
N LYS A 73 12.51 6.01 -18.67
CA LYS A 73 13.02 5.08 -19.70
C LYS A 73 11.97 4.05 -20.12
N ARG A 74 11.32 3.41 -19.16
CA ARG A 74 10.31 2.37 -19.43
C ARG A 74 9.03 2.94 -20.05
N MET A 75 8.63 4.16 -19.68
CA MET A 75 7.54 4.88 -20.33
C MET A 75 7.83 5.08 -21.83
N ARG A 76 9.06 5.44 -22.21
CA ARG A 76 9.46 5.56 -23.62
C ARG A 76 9.42 4.23 -24.36
N ALA A 77 9.80 3.15 -23.68
CA ALA A 77 9.80 1.81 -24.24
C ALA A 77 8.40 1.14 -24.28
N GLY A 78 7.42 1.71 -23.58
CA GLY A 78 6.09 1.09 -23.41
C GLY A 78 6.12 -0.16 -22.51
N GLU A 79 7.14 -0.28 -21.67
CA GLU A 79 7.33 -1.42 -20.75
C GLU A 79 6.53 -1.21 -19.46
N ILE A 80 5.21 -1.39 -19.57
CA ILE A 80 4.29 -1.30 -18.43
C ILE A 80 4.26 -2.59 -17.61
N GLU A 81 3.78 -2.46 -16.37
CA GLU A 81 3.61 -3.57 -15.44
C GLU A 81 2.61 -4.62 -15.94
N THR A 82 2.86 -5.89 -15.62
CA THR A 82 1.88 -6.95 -15.83
C THR A 82 0.60 -6.69 -15.03
N THR A 83 -0.55 -6.67 -15.71
CA THR A 83 -1.86 -6.58 -15.04
C THR A 83 -2.32 -7.96 -14.58
N VAL A 84 -2.50 -8.11 -13.26
CA VAL A 84 -3.05 -9.34 -12.65
C VAL A 84 -4.50 -9.11 -12.28
N VAL A 85 -5.39 -9.98 -12.77
CA VAL A 85 -6.81 -9.95 -12.40
C VAL A 85 -7.02 -10.86 -11.19
N PRO A 86 -7.63 -10.37 -10.09
CA PRO A 86 -7.95 -11.19 -8.92
C PRO A 86 -8.77 -12.43 -9.32
N ARG A 87 -8.42 -13.58 -8.73
CA ARG A 87 -9.10 -14.86 -8.99
C ARG A 87 -10.00 -15.22 -7.82
N ASN A 88 -11.26 -15.51 -8.12
CA ASN A 88 -12.29 -15.92 -7.17
C ASN A 88 -12.46 -14.98 -5.96
N PRO A 89 -12.61 -13.64 -6.13
CA PRO A 89 -12.87 -12.74 -5.00
C PRO A 89 -14.25 -13.02 -4.38
N LEU A 90 -14.28 -13.74 -3.26
CA LEU A 90 -15.52 -14.31 -2.68
C LEU A 90 -16.42 -13.25 -2.07
N ASP A 91 -15.85 -12.13 -1.63
CA ASP A 91 -16.59 -10.99 -1.11
C ASP A 91 -17.40 -10.27 -2.20
N VAL A 92 -16.81 -10.09 -3.39
CA VAL A 92 -17.48 -9.59 -4.59
C VAL A 92 -18.52 -10.59 -5.08
N LEU A 93 -18.20 -11.89 -5.06
CA LEU A 93 -19.18 -12.94 -5.38
C LEU A 93 -20.41 -12.85 -4.46
N ALA A 94 -20.21 -12.75 -3.15
CA ALA A 94 -21.29 -12.63 -2.19
C ALA A 94 -22.17 -11.40 -2.47
N GLN A 95 -21.57 -10.25 -2.74
CA GLN A 95 -22.29 -9.03 -3.12
C GLN A 95 -23.14 -9.22 -4.38
N GLN A 96 -22.55 -9.81 -5.43
CA GLN A 96 -23.22 -10.01 -6.71
C GLN A 96 -24.33 -11.06 -6.63
N VAL A 97 -24.14 -12.16 -5.89
CA VAL A 97 -25.19 -13.15 -5.66
C VAL A 97 -26.40 -12.49 -5.01
N VAL A 98 -26.21 -11.70 -3.95
CA VAL A 98 -27.30 -10.97 -3.29
C VAL A 98 -28.00 -10.02 -4.27
N ALA A 99 -27.25 -9.32 -5.13
CA ALA A 99 -27.81 -8.42 -6.13
C ALA A 99 -28.64 -9.15 -7.19
N MET A 100 -28.12 -10.28 -7.72
CA MET A 100 -28.77 -11.11 -8.74
C MET A 100 -30.10 -11.70 -8.23
N VAL A 101 -30.10 -12.29 -7.03
CA VAL A 101 -31.33 -12.89 -6.46
C VAL A 101 -32.35 -11.84 -6.03
N ALA A 102 -31.90 -10.62 -5.71
CA ALA A 102 -32.78 -9.53 -5.28
C ALA A 102 -33.32 -8.67 -6.44
N SER A 103 -32.80 -8.86 -7.65
CA SER A 103 -33.20 -8.13 -8.86
C SER A 103 -33.30 -9.11 -10.06
N PRO A 104 -34.34 -9.96 -10.11
CA PRO A 104 -34.54 -10.84 -11.26
C PRO A 104 -34.71 -10.02 -12.54
N ALA A 105 -34.19 -10.54 -13.66
CA ALA A 105 -34.40 -9.92 -14.97
C ALA A 105 -35.90 -9.87 -15.29
N LEU A 106 -36.38 -8.80 -15.91
CA LEU A 106 -37.79 -8.66 -16.28
C LEU A 106 -37.94 -8.81 -17.80
N ASP A 107 -39.00 -9.47 -18.27
CA ASP A 107 -39.41 -9.43 -19.68
C ASP A 107 -39.98 -8.05 -20.07
N GLU A 108 -40.31 -7.88 -21.35
CA GLU A 108 -40.92 -6.65 -21.87
C GLU A 108 -42.26 -6.31 -21.18
N GLU A 109 -42.90 -7.31 -20.55
CA GLU A 109 -44.16 -7.21 -19.82
C GLU A 109 -43.96 -7.00 -18.30
N GLY A 110 -42.71 -6.94 -17.83
CA GLY A 110 -42.35 -6.70 -16.43
C GLY A 110 -42.38 -7.94 -15.53
N LYS A 111 -42.43 -9.14 -16.09
CA LYS A 111 -42.40 -10.42 -15.36
C LYS A 111 -40.98 -10.93 -15.21
N ALA A 112 -40.65 -11.51 -14.05
CA ALA A 112 -39.34 -12.10 -13.80
C ALA A 112 -39.02 -13.25 -14.78
N ILE A 113 -37.80 -13.25 -15.35
CA ILE A 113 -37.23 -14.31 -16.19
C ILE A 113 -35.90 -14.79 -15.60
N SER A 114 -35.64 -16.11 -15.62
CA SER A 114 -34.29 -16.65 -15.35
C SER A 114 -33.32 -16.33 -16.50
N PRO A 115 -32.14 -15.73 -16.25
CA PRO A 115 -31.16 -15.40 -17.30
C PRO A 115 -30.44 -16.61 -17.92
N ALA A 116 -30.58 -17.81 -17.35
CA ALA A 116 -29.88 -19.01 -17.79
C ALA A 116 -30.77 -19.89 -18.68
N ARG A 117 -30.69 -19.66 -20.00
CA ARG A 117 -31.26 -20.48 -21.09
C ARG A 117 -32.78 -20.76 -21.07
N GLY A 118 -33.48 -20.08 -21.98
CA GLY A 118 -34.60 -20.69 -22.73
C GLY A 118 -35.93 -20.85 -21.98
N SER A 119 -36.59 -19.73 -21.72
CA SER A 119 -38.01 -19.46 -22.05
C SER A 119 -39.10 -20.55 -21.91
N ASP A 120 -39.04 -21.51 -20.98
CA ASP A 120 -40.17 -22.42 -20.75
C ASP A 120 -40.54 -22.66 -19.27
N ASP A 121 -39.82 -22.10 -18.29
CA ASP A 121 -40.24 -22.11 -16.87
C ASP A 121 -40.84 -20.75 -16.45
N PRO A 122 -42.16 -20.66 -16.18
CA PRO A 122 -42.83 -19.41 -15.82
C PRO A 122 -42.70 -19.02 -14.34
N GLY A 123 -41.96 -19.77 -13.50
CA GLY A 123 -41.69 -19.44 -12.09
C GLY A 123 -40.20 -19.21 -11.87
N GLY A 124 -39.72 -18.25 -11.09
CA GLY A 124 -40.34 -17.32 -10.16
C GLY A 124 -39.21 -16.46 -9.58
N GLU A 125 -39.39 -15.82 -8.44
CA GLU A 125 -38.40 -14.96 -7.77
C GLU A 125 -37.12 -15.69 -7.29
N GLU A 126 -36.88 -16.93 -7.73
CA GLU A 126 -35.84 -17.84 -7.25
C GLU A 126 -34.87 -18.20 -8.39
N TRP A 127 -33.61 -18.42 -8.04
CA TRP A 127 -32.54 -18.82 -8.95
C TRP A 127 -32.14 -20.26 -8.69
N SER A 128 -32.00 -21.07 -9.73
CA SER A 128 -31.34 -22.37 -9.63
C SER A 128 -29.86 -22.19 -9.35
N VAL A 129 -29.31 -22.87 -8.34
CA VAL A 129 -27.89 -22.76 -7.97
C VAL A 129 -26.95 -23.23 -9.09
N PRO A 130 -27.22 -24.32 -9.82
CA PRO A 130 -26.45 -24.69 -11.01
C PRO A 130 -26.39 -23.60 -12.08
N GLU A 131 -27.51 -22.93 -12.36
CA GLU A 131 -27.60 -21.84 -13.34
C GLU A 131 -26.82 -20.60 -12.89
N LEU A 132 -26.92 -20.26 -11.59
CA LEU A 132 -26.14 -19.19 -10.97
C LEU A 132 -24.64 -19.48 -11.08
N PHE A 133 -24.21 -20.71 -10.79
CA PHE A 133 -22.83 -21.15 -10.91
C PHE A 133 -22.30 -21.01 -12.35
N ASP A 134 -23.05 -21.53 -13.33
CA ASP A 134 -22.69 -21.43 -14.74
C ASP A 134 -22.64 -19.98 -15.22
N LEU A 135 -23.55 -19.12 -14.76
CA LEU A 135 -23.52 -17.69 -15.06
C LEU A 135 -22.27 -17.02 -14.48
N VAL A 136 -21.97 -17.24 -13.20
CA VAL A 136 -20.80 -16.66 -12.51
C VAL A 136 -19.50 -17.05 -13.21
N ARG A 137 -19.34 -18.32 -13.59
CA ARG A 137 -18.13 -18.82 -14.27
C ARG A 137 -17.92 -18.27 -15.68
N ARG A 138 -18.88 -17.56 -16.26
CA ARG A 138 -18.66 -16.81 -17.51
C ARG A 138 -17.81 -15.56 -17.31
N ALA A 139 -17.70 -15.04 -16.09
CA ALA A 139 -16.84 -13.92 -15.77
C ALA A 139 -15.40 -14.38 -15.52
N TYR A 140 -14.42 -13.69 -16.12
CA TYR A 140 -13.00 -14.06 -16.05
C TYR A 140 -12.45 -14.28 -14.62
N PRO A 141 -12.75 -13.42 -13.62
CA PRO A 141 -12.30 -13.64 -12.25
C PRO A 141 -12.77 -14.97 -11.64
N PHE A 142 -13.91 -15.50 -12.07
CA PHE A 142 -14.57 -16.68 -11.50
C PHE A 142 -14.56 -17.89 -12.43
N ALA A 143 -13.82 -17.86 -13.55
CA ALA A 143 -13.83 -18.92 -14.56
C ALA A 143 -13.47 -20.31 -13.99
N GLU A 144 -12.63 -20.32 -12.95
CA GLU A 144 -12.15 -21.51 -12.24
C GLU A 144 -12.75 -21.65 -10.83
N LEU A 145 -13.85 -20.96 -10.53
CA LEU A 145 -14.51 -21.03 -9.22
C LEU A 145 -14.93 -22.48 -8.91
N PRO A 146 -14.41 -23.09 -7.82
CA PRO A 146 -14.88 -24.39 -7.34
C PRO A 146 -16.34 -24.29 -6.86
N ARG A 147 -17.13 -25.34 -7.09
CA ARG A 147 -18.54 -25.39 -6.64
C ARG A 147 -18.64 -25.25 -5.12
N GLU A 148 -17.70 -25.86 -4.42
CA GLU A 148 -17.63 -25.86 -2.96
C GLU A 148 -17.49 -24.43 -2.40
N LEU A 149 -16.75 -23.54 -3.08
CA LEU A 149 -16.63 -22.14 -2.65
C LEU A 149 -17.92 -21.35 -2.88
N LEU A 150 -18.65 -21.62 -3.97
CA LEU A 150 -19.98 -21.05 -4.15
C LEU A 150 -20.91 -21.50 -3.02
N ASP A 151 -20.95 -22.80 -2.73
CA ASP A 151 -21.81 -23.36 -1.70
C ASP A 151 -21.50 -22.77 -0.31
N GLN A 152 -20.22 -22.56 0.02
CA GLN A 152 -19.82 -21.88 1.26
C GLN A 152 -20.29 -20.41 1.31
N VAL A 153 -20.20 -19.69 0.19
CA VAL A 153 -20.74 -18.31 0.10
C VAL A 153 -22.26 -18.32 0.28
N LEU A 154 -22.97 -19.27 -0.33
CA LEU A 154 -24.42 -19.41 -0.15
C LEU A 154 -24.78 -19.76 1.29
N ASP A 155 -24.07 -20.69 1.94
CA ASP A 155 -24.26 -21.04 3.35
C ASP A 155 -24.07 -19.84 4.28
N MET A 156 -23.05 -19.02 4.01
CA MET A 156 -22.81 -17.77 4.74
C MET A 156 -23.97 -16.79 4.56
N LEU A 157 -24.44 -16.60 3.32
CA LEU A 157 -25.53 -15.68 3.01
C LEU A 157 -26.90 -16.18 3.49
N ASP A 158 -27.10 -17.50 3.59
CA ASP A 158 -28.30 -18.16 4.12
C ASP A 158 -28.33 -18.16 5.66
N GLY A 159 -27.19 -17.84 6.31
CA GLY A 159 -27.07 -17.74 7.76
C GLY A 159 -26.94 -19.09 8.47
N ARG A 160 -26.23 -20.05 7.85
CA ARG A 160 -26.01 -21.41 8.39
C ARG A 160 -25.15 -21.44 9.67
N TYR A 161 -24.38 -20.39 9.93
CA TYR A 161 -23.53 -20.30 11.12
C TYR A 161 -24.37 -19.97 12.37
N PRO A 162 -23.94 -20.40 13.58
CA PRO A 162 -24.72 -20.21 14.80
C PRO A 162 -25.07 -18.74 15.08
N SER A 163 -26.35 -18.39 15.02
CA SER A 163 -26.81 -17.01 15.17
C SER A 163 -26.58 -16.42 16.56
N GLU A 164 -26.41 -17.25 17.59
CA GLU A 164 -26.08 -16.82 18.95
C GLU A 164 -24.64 -16.29 19.05
N GLU A 165 -23.72 -16.87 18.26
CA GLU A 165 -22.33 -16.42 18.17
C GLU A 165 -22.17 -15.31 17.12
N PHE A 166 -22.98 -15.34 16.05
CA PHE A 166 -22.94 -14.39 14.94
C PHE A 166 -24.15 -13.45 14.90
N ALA A 167 -24.29 -12.57 15.89
CA ALA A 167 -25.38 -11.57 15.90
C ALA A 167 -25.36 -10.64 14.66
N GLU A 168 -24.20 -10.49 14.00
CA GLU A 168 -24.02 -9.66 12.81
C GLU A 168 -24.33 -10.38 11.49
N LEU A 169 -24.27 -11.71 11.47
CA LEU A 169 -24.48 -12.53 10.27
C LEU A 169 -25.97 -12.74 10.00
N ARG A 170 -26.65 -11.64 9.69
CA ARG A 170 -28.05 -11.67 9.29
C ARG A 170 -28.17 -12.26 7.89
N PRO A 171 -29.00 -13.31 7.69
CA PRO A 171 -29.15 -13.93 6.38
C PRO A 171 -29.70 -12.93 5.34
N ARG A 172 -29.13 -12.99 4.13
CA ARG A 172 -29.44 -12.14 2.98
C ARG A 172 -30.27 -12.89 1.93
N ILE A 173 -30.11 -14.20 1.89
CA ILE A 173 -30.82 -15.10 0.99
C ILE A 173 -31.54 -16.18 1.80
N VAL A 174 -32.34 -16.99 1.11
CA VAL A 174 -32.85 -18.27 1.59
C VAL A 174 -32.45 -19.31 0.56
N TRP A 175 -31.81 -20.40 1.00
CA TRP A 175 -31.42 -21.53 0.14
C TRP A 175 -32.25 -22.77 0.44
N ASP A 176 -33.11 -23.15 -0.51
CA ASP A 176 -33.75 -24.47 -0.51
C ASP A 176 -32.79 -25.51 -1.08
N ARG A 177 -32.23 -26.35 -0.21
CA ARG A 177 -31.25 -27.39 -0.59
C ARG A 177 -31.88 -28.61 -1.25
N VAL A 178 -33.20 -28.79 -1.13
CA VAL A 178 -33.91 -29.90 -1.77
C VAL A 178 -34.20 -29.55 -3.23
N ALA A 179 -34.65 -28.32 -3.47
CA ALA A 179 -34.87 -27.80 -4.82
C ALA A 179 -33.58 -27.28 -5.49
N ASP A 180 -32.51 -27.06 -4.71
CA ASP A 180 -31.28 -26.37 -5.08
C ASP A 180 -31.53 -24.97 -5.68
N THR A 181 -32.44 -24.22 -5.04
CA THR A 181 -32.83 -22.86 -5.44
C THR A 181 -32.54 -21.82 -4.35
N VAL A 182 -32.16 -20.61 -4.76
CA VAL A 182 -31.89 -19.49 -3.86
C VAL A 182 -32.77 -18.29 -4.18
N ARG A 183 -33.25 -17.61 -3.15
CA ARG A 183 -34.06 -16.41 -3.29
C ARG A 183 -33.68 -15.32 -2.31
N ALA A 184 -34.01 -14.07 -2.63
CA ALA A 184 -33.74 -12.94 -1.76
C ALA A 184 -34.58 -12.98 -0.47
N ARG A 185 -33.98 -12.57 0.66
CA ARG A 185 -34.75 -12.13 1.83
C ARG A 185 -35.28 -10.72 1.65
N LYS A 186 -36.33 -10.39 2.41
CA LYS A 186 -36.87 -9.03 2.51
C LYS A 186 -35.76 -8.04 2.89
N GLY A 187 -35.60 -7.00 2.08
CA GLY A 187 -34.59 -5.95 2.26
C GLY A 187 -33.26 -6.17 1.53
N ALA A 188 -33.01 -7.35 0.95
CA ALA A 188 -31.78 -7.65 0.22
C ALA A 188 -31.54 -6.71 -0.97
N ARG A 189 -32.60 -6.34 -1.71
CA ARG A 189 -32.51 -5.40 -2.84
C ARG A 189 -31.99 -4.03 -2.41
N GLN A 190 -32.59 -3.46 -1.37
CA GLN A 190 -32.20 -2.15 -0.87
C GLN A 190 -30.80 -2.16 -0.25
N LEU A 191 -30.44 -3.29 0.38
CA LEU A 191 -29.10 -3.53 0.89
C LEU A 191 -28.04 -3.52 -0.23
N ALA A 192 -28.27 -4.28 -1.31
CA ALA A 192 -27.37 -4.35 -2.45
C ALA A 192 -27.19 -2.99 -3.13
N ILE A 193 -28.28 -2.23 -3.32
CA ILE A 193 -28.24 -0.88 -3.93
C ILE A 193 -27.47 0.10 -3.03
N ALA A 194 -27.71 0.08 -1.71
CA ALA A 194 -27.09 1.03 -0.78
C ALA A 194 -25.58 0.79 -0.56
N ASN A 195 -25.11 -0.42 -0.84
CA ASN A 195 -23.73 -0.86 -0.65
C ASN A 195 -23.11 -1.32 -1.97
N ALA A 196 -23.53 -0.74 -3.09
CA ALA A 196 -22.98 -1.05 -4.40
C ALA A 196 -21.53 -0.56 -4.54
N GLY A 197 -20.74 -1.32 -5.31
CA GLY A 197 -19.35 -1.01 -5.59
C GLY A 197 -18.36 -1.80 -4.73
N THR A 198 -17.09 -1.66 -5.06
CA THR A 198 -15.98 -2.43 -4.46
C THR A 198 -14.94 -1.57 -3.77
N ILE A 199 -15.05 -0.23 -3.87
CA ILE A 199 -14.12 0.71 -3.23
C ILE A 199 -14.40 0.73 -1.71
N PRO A 200 -13.41 0.39 -0.86
CA PRO A 200 -13.61 0.32 0.57
C PRO A 200 -13.79 1.71 1.21
N ASP A 201 -14.51 1.75 2.34
CA ASP A 201 -14.50 2.92 3.22
C ASP A 201 -13.22 2.87 4.06
N ARG A 202 -12.30 3.82 3.79
CA ARG A 202 -11.07 4.05 4.55
C ARG A 202 -11.13 5.40 5.28
N GLY A 203 -10.33 5.55 6.33
CA GLY A 203 -10.25 6.80 7.08
C GLY A 203 -9.25 6.75 8.24
N LEU A 204 -8.76 7.94 8.60
CA LEU A 204 -7.70 8.12 9.58
C LEU A 204 -8.27 8.19 11.01
N TYR A 205 -7.47 7.81 12.00
CA TYR A 205 -7.73 8.02 13.41
C TYR A 205 -7.37 9.44 13.81
N GLY A 206 -8.26 10.15 14.50
CA GLY A 206 -7.86 11.41 15.15
C GLY A 206 -6.94 11.13 16.33
N VAL A 207 -5.86 11.90 16.46
CA VAL A 207 -5.03 11.91 17.67
C VAL A 207 -5.41 13.12 18.51
N HIS A 208 -5.67 12.90 19.80
CA HIS A 208 -6.19 13.90 20.71
C HIS A 208 -5.47 13.91 22.06
N LEU A 209 -5.39 15.08 22.68
CA LEU A 209 -5.04 15.22 24.09
C LEU A 209 -6.20 14.74 25.00
N PRO A 210 -5.95 14.46 26.29
CA PRO A 210 -7.01 14.07 27.23
C PRO A 210 -8.10 15.14 27.41
N ASP A 211 -7.80 16.40 27.11
CA ASP A 211 -8.76 17.51 27.12
C ASP A 211 -9.59 17.63 25.81
N GLY A 212 -9.37 16.72 24.86
CA GLY A 212 -10.12 16.61 23.61
C GLY A 212 -9.54 17.41 22.44
N ARG A 213 -8.51 18.25 22.64
CA ARG A 213 -7.85 18.97 21.54
C ARG A 213 -7.20 18.00 20.58
N ARG A 214 -7.44 18.19 19.28
CA ARG A 214 -6.86 17.37 18.20
C ARG A 214 -5.42 17.82 17.94
N VAL A 215 -4.51 16.87 17.85
CA VAL A 215 -3.08 17.11 17.60
C VAL A 215 -2.60 16.54 16.26
N GLY A 216 -3.35 15.62 15.67
CA GLY A 216 -3.08 15.12 14.31
C GLY A 216 -3.99 13.96 13.92
N GLU A 217 -3.54 13.19 12.93
CA GLU A 217 -4.21 12.01 12.43
C GLU A 217 -3.21 10.83 12.36
N LEU A 218 -3.71 9.59 12.35
CA LEU A 218 -2.91 8.39 12.17
C LEU A 218 -3.60 7.42 11.23
N ASP A 219 -2.81 6.65 10.48
CA ASP A 219 -3.32 5.55 9.67
C ASP A 219 -3.93 4.43 10.54
N GLU A 220 -4.92 3.72 9.99
CA GLU A 220 -5.58 2.62 10.69
C GLU A 220 -4.63 1.49 11.04
N GLU A 221 -3.73 1.13 10.13
CA GLU A 221 -2.82 0.01 10.35
C GLU A 221 -1.81 0.36 11.45
N MET A 222 -1.34 1.61 11.50
CA MET A 222 -0.48 2.08 12.59
C MET A 222 -1.19 1.98 13.95
N VAL A 223 -2.43 2.48 14.05
CA VAL A 223 -3.16 2.47 15.33
C VAL A 223 -3.44 1.05 15.82
N TYR A 224 -3.59 0.09 14.91
CA TYR A 224 -3.78 -1.31 15.27
C TYR A 224 -2.50 -1.96 15.82
N GLU A 225 -1.33 -1.62 15.25
CA GLU A 225 -0.03 -2.09 15.76
C GLU A 225 0.35 -1.40 17.08
N ALA A 226 -0.20 -0.20 17.32
CA ALA A 226 0.10 0.59 18.51
C ALA A 226 -0.37 -0.05 19.84
N ARG A 227 0.32 0.30 20.94
CA ARG A 227 -0.01 -0.13 22.31
C ARG A 227 -0.11 1.05 23.28
N PRO A 228 -1.01 1.01 24.27
CA PRO A 228 -0.94 1.96 25.40
C PRO A 228 0.42 1.91 26.09
N GLY A 229 0.98 3.08 26.38
CA GLY A 229 2.34 3.28 26.90
C GLY A 229 3.40 3.49 25.82
N GLN A 230 3.15 3.06 24.58
CA GLN A 230 4.07 3.25 23.47
C GLN A 230 4.21 4.73 23.14
N THR A 231 5.45 5.13 22.88
CA THR A 231 5.77 6.46 22.37
C THR A 231 5.87 6.42 20.85
N PHE A 232 5.27 7.40 20.21
CA PHE A 232 5.38 7.59 18.77
C PHE A 232 5.57 9.06 18.45
N LEU A 233 6.13 9.33 17.29
CA LEU A 233 6.35 10.70 16.84
C LEU A 233 5.13 11.16 16.00
N LEU A 234 4.60 12.37 16.22
CA LEU A 234 3.53 12.95 15.39
C LEU A 234 3.80 14.44 15.21
N GLY A 235 3.90 14.89 13.97
CA GLY A 235 4.58 16.14 13.65
C GLY A 235 6.00 16.18 14.24
N ALA A 236 6.38 17.26 14.89
CA ALA A 236 7.71 17.44 15.48
C ALA A 236 7.85 16.90 16.92
N SER A 237 6.81 16.26 17.49
CA SER A 237 6.75 15.95 18.91
C SER A 237 6.62 14.45 19.15
N THR A 238 7.30 13.94 20.17
CA THR A 238 7.02 12.60 20.70
C THR A 238 5.80 12.65 21.59
N TRP A 239 4.88 11.74 21.35
CA TRP A 239 3.64 11.54 22.08
C TRP A 239 3.62 10.15 22.68
N ARG A 240 3.18 10.03 23.93
CA ARG A 240 2.89 8.75 24.56
C ARG A 240 1.41 8.44 24.41
N ILE A 241 1.10 7.24 23.95
CA ILE A 241 -0.26 6.74 23.90
C ILE A 241 -0.69 6.44 25.33
N GLU A 242 -1.70 7.15 25.83
CA GLU A 242 -2.33 6.83 27.11
C GLU A 242 -3.43 5.79 26.91
N GLU A 243 -4.25 6.01 25.88
CA GLU A 243 -5.42 5.17 25.61
C GLU A 243 -5.70 5.15 24.11
N ILE A 244 -5.89 3.96 23.56
CA ILE A 244 -6.43 3.79 22.20
C ILE A 244 -7.91 3.51 22.34
N THR A 245 -8.72 4.52 22.02
CA THR A 245 -10.16 4.36 22.02
C THR A 245 -10.65 3.91 20.65
N ARG A 246 -11.97 3.76 20.51
CA ARG A 246 -12.58 3.24 19.28
C ARG A 246 -12.39 4.16 18.07
N ASP A 247 -12.42 5.48 18.27
CA ASP A 247 -12.42 6.48 17.19
C ASP A 247 -11.23 7.45 17.23
N ARG A 248 -10.42 7.39 18.29
CA ARG A 248 -9.28 8.28 18.49
C ARG A 248 -8.18 7.65 19.36
N VAL A 249 -6.97 8.14 19.18
CA VAL A 249 -5.82 7.86 20.06
C VAL A 249 -5.69 9.03 21.03
N ILE A 250 -5.73 8.74 22.33
CA ILE A 250 -5.50 9.72 23.39
C ILE A 250 -4.02 9.69 23.77
N VAL A 251 -3.38 10.85 23.71
CA VAL A 251 -1.93 10.96 23.90
C VAL A 251 -1.55 12.06 24.88
N THR A 252 -0.40 11.90 25.54
CA THR A 252 0.27 12.96 26.30
C THR A 252 1.62 13.29 25.68
N PRO A 253 2.13 14.54 25.82
CA PRO A 253 3.48 14.87 25.37
C PRO A 253 4.53 14.03 26.10
N ALA A 254 5.46 13.44 25.35
CA ALA A 254 6.58 12.65 25.88
C ALA A 254 7.94 13.17 25.37
N PRO A 255 8.27 14.45 25.61
CA PRO A 255 9.48 15.08 25.07
C PRO A 255 10.75 14.36 25.55
N GLY A 256 11.68 14.11 24.61
CA GLY A 256 12.96 13.45 24.89
C GLY A 256 12.90 11.93 24.99
N ALA A 257 11.71 11.31 24.90
CA ALA A 257 11.60 9.88 24.72
C ALA A 257 11.78 9.51 23.22
N PRO A 258 12.47 8.41 22.90
CA PRO A 258 12.42 7.86 21.55
C PRO A 258 10.97 7.45 21.24
N GLY A 259 10.52 7.68 20.02
CA GLY A 259 9.19 7.30 19.58
C GLY A 259 9.26 6.54 18.27
N ALA A 260 8.49 5.47 18.15
CA ALA A 260 8.25 4.81 16.88
C ALA A 260 7.62 5.82 15.90
N VAL A 261 8.06 5.87 14.66
CA VAL A 261 7.38 6.74 13.68
C VAL A 261 6.16 5.99 13.14
N PRO A 262 4.99 6.64 13.12
CA PRO A 262 3.81 6.10 12.48
C PRO A 262 4.06 5.98 10.98
N PHE A 263 3.82 4.79 10.44
CA PHE A 263 3.77 4.58 9.01
C PHE A 263 2.38 4.91 8.48
N TRP A 264 2.33 5.34 7.23
CA TRP A 264 1.09 5.59 6.51
C TRP A 264 1.12 4.74 5.27
N ARG A 265 0.51 3.55 5.36
CA ARG A 265 0.32 2.70 4.19
C ARG A 265 -0.82 3.32 3.38
N GLY A 266 -0.48 4.34 2.58
CA GLY A 266 -1.40 4.91 1.60
C GLY A 266 -1.89 3.85 0.60
N ASP A 267 -2.71 4.26 -0.36
CA ASP A 267 -3.32 3.40 -1.39
C ASP A 267 -2.33 2.58 -2.26
N GLY A 268 -1.02 2.78 -2.13
CA GLY A 268 -0.02 2.09 -2.92
C GLY A 268 0.14 0.63 -2.49
N VAL A 269 -0.08 -0.30 -3.42
CA VAL A 269 0.23 -1.72 -3.24
C VAL A 269 1.75 -1.94 -3.12
N GLY A 270 2.58 -0.91 -3.29
CA GLY A 270 4.03 -0.97 -3.39
C GLY A 270 4.50 -1.23 -4.82
N ARG A 271 5.76 -0.91 -5.08
CA ARG A 271 6.44 -1.13 -6.35
C ARG A 271 6.39 -2.63 -6.72
N PRO A 272 6.02 -2.99 -7.96
CA PRO A 272 6.06 -4.37 -8.41
C PRO A 272 7.50 -4.84 -8.66
N VAL A 273 7.71 -6.15 -8.51
CA VAL A 273 9.02 -6.79 -8.63
C VAL A 273 9.70 -6.52 -9.98
N GLU A 274 8.93 -6.43 -11.07
CA GLU A 274 9.45 -6.15 -12.42
C GLU A 274 10.11 -4.77 -12.51
N LEU A 275 9.49 -3.74 -11.93
CA LEU A 275 10.06 -2.40 -11.87
C LEU A 275 11.26 -2.38 -10.91
N GLY A 276 11.14 -3.07 -9.78
CA GLY A 276 12.24 -3.25 -8.83
C GLY A 276 13.50 -3.85 -9.46
N ARG A 277 13.36 -4.92 -10.25
CA ARG A 277 14.47 -5.52 -11.01
C ARG A 277 15.11 -4.52 -11.97
N ALA A 278 14.31 -3.77 -12.72
CA ALA A 278 14.82 -2.75 -13.64
C ALA A 278 15.63 -1.65 -12.92
N ILE A 279 15.18 -1.25 -11.72
CA ILE A 279 15.92 -0.31 -10.86
C ILE A 279 17.24 -0.92 -10.41
N GLY A 280 17.22 -2.17 -9.95
CA GLY A 280 18.43 -2.87 -9.55
C GLY A 280 19.45 -3.02 -10.68
N GLU A 281 18.99 -3.39 -11.87
CA GLU A 281 19.81 -3.48 -13.09
C GLU A 281 20.43 -2.14 -13.45
N PHE A 282 19.63 -1.06 -13.40
CA PHE A 282 20.09 0.29 -13.67
C PHE A 282 21.11 0.77 -12.65
N SER A 283 20.89 0.57 -11.34
CA SER A 283 21.84 0.92 -10.29
C SER A 283 23.19 0.24 -10.49
N ARG A 284 23.18 -1.06 -10.81
CA ARG A 284 24.39 -1.85 -11.08
C ARG A 284 25.12 -1.39 -12.33
N TRP A 285 24.40 -0.98 -13.37
CA TRP A 285 25.00 -0.44 -14.59
C TRP A 285 25.53 0.99 -14.39
N ALA A 286 24.77 1.86 -13.74
CA ALA A 286 25.02 3.30 -13.65
C ALA A 286 26.17 3.66 -12.69
N VAL A 287 26.41 2.86 -11.65
CA VAL A 287 27.47 3.17 -10.66
C VAL A 287 28.88 3.23 -11.27
N ASP A 288 29.11 2.51 -12.37
CA ASP A 288 30.38 2.45 -13.11
C ASP A 288 30.41 3.33 -14.36
N ARG A 289 29.44 4.23 -14.52
CA ARG A 289 29.35 5.14 -15.66
C ARG A 289 29.71 6.55 -15.28
N GLU A 290 30.17 7.30 -16.28
CA GLU A 290 30.22 8.75 -16.18
C GLU A 290 28.83 9.36 -16.47
N PRO A 291 28.52 10.54 -15.89
CA PRO A 291 27.22 11.19 -16.06
C PRO A 291 26.80 11.37 -17.52
N GLU A 292 27.74 11.69 -18.42
CA GLU A 292 27.48 11.88 -19.85
C GLU A 292 26.99 10.59 -20.52
N GLU A 293 27.55 9.42 -20.13
CA GLU A 293 27.11 8.13 -20.66
C GLU A 293 25.66 7.81 -20.27
N ILE A 294 25.21 8.29 -19.10
CA ILE A 294 23.83 8.10 -18.63
C ILE A 294 22.86 8.99 -19.40
N VAL A 295 23.24 10.24 -19.67
CA VAL A 295 22.45 11.17 -20.50
C VAL A 295 22.28 10.57 -21.90
N ASP A 296 23.37 10.10 -22.51
CA ASP A 296 23.37 9.51 -23.85
C ASP A 296 22.59 8.19 -23.94
N ALA A 297 22.47 7.46 -22.83
CA ALA A 297 21.68 6.22 -22.75
C ALA A 297 20.16 6.44 -22.83
N GLY A 298 19.70 7.71 -22.82
CA GLY A 298 18.30 8.07 -23.06
C GLY A 298 17.37 7.72 -21.90
N TYR A 299 17.80 8.01 -20.66
CA TYR A 299 16.98 7.96 -19.44
C TYR A 299 16.21 9.27 -19.20
N ASP A 300 16.18 10.18 -20.17
CA ASP A 300 15.54 11.51 -20.08
C ASP A 300 16.04 12.34 -18.87
N LEU A 301 17.31 12.17 -18.49
CA LEU A 301 18.00 12.92 -17.43
C LEU A 301 18.76 14.12 -18.00
N ASP A 302 18.75 15.25 -17.29
CA ASP A 302 19.68 16.34 -17.54
C ASP A 302 21.06 16.07 -16.88
N GLU A 303 22.06 16.87 -17.24
CA GLU A 303 23.44 16.73 -16.74
C GLU A 303 23.56 16.86 -15.21
N ARG A 304 22.70 17.65 -14.56
CA ARG A 304 22.73 17.81 -13.11
C ARG A 304 22.14 16.58 -12.44
N ALA A 305 21.02 16.07 -12.95
CA ALA A 305 20.37 14.87 -12.49
C ALA A 305 21.30 13.66 -12.65
N ALA A 306 21.93 13.49 -13.81
CA ALA A 306 22.90 12.42 -14.03
C ALA A 306 24.09 12.48 -13.06
N ARG A 307 24.66 13.67 -12.81
CA ARG A 307 25.73 13.84 -11.82
C ARG A 307 25.32 13.47 -10.41
N ASN A 308 24.14 13.92 -9.97
CA ASN A 308 23.60 13.62 -8.64
C ASN A 308 23.33 12.13 -8.47
N LEU A 309 22.76 11.48 -9.50
CA LEU A 309 22.50 10.04 -9.50
C LEU A 309 23.81 9.25 -9.35
N VAL A 310 24.82 9.53 -10.18
CA VAL A 310 26.11 8.83 -10.13
C VAL A 310 26.81 9.05 -8.79
N ALA A 311 26.81 10.28 -8.29
CA ALA A 311 27.36 10.60 -6.97
C ALA A 311 26.68 9.77 -5.87
N TYR A 312 25.34 9.76 -5.83
CA TYR A 312 24.55 8.97 -4.88
C TYR A 312 24.89 7.48 -4.91
N LEU A 313 24.99 6.88 -6.11
CA LEU A 313 25.36 5.47 -6.25
C LEU A 313 26.80 5.18 -5.82
N ARG A 314 27.74 6.09 -6.10
CA ARG A 314 29.14 5.96 -5.70
C ARG A 314 29.31 6.11 -4.18
N GLU A 315 28.66 7.07 -3.56
CA GLU A 315 28.59 7.23 -2.10
C GLU A 315 28.03 5.96 -1.44
N GLN A 316 26.96 5.36 -2.00
CA GLN A 316 26.42 4.09 -1.51
C GLN A 316 27.43 2.96 -1.57
N ARG A 317 28.14 2.84 -2.70
CA ARG A 317 29.19 1.83 -2.88
C ARG A 317 30.36 2.05 -1.93
N GLU A 318 30.73 3.30 -1.66
CA GLU A 318 31.79 3.61 -0.69
C GLU A 318 31.38 3.20 0.73
N ALA A 319 30.14 3.44 1.13
CA ALA A 319 29.62 3.07 2.45
C ALA A 319 29.47 1.55 2.63
N THR A 320 28.93 0.85 1.63
CA THR A 320 28.52 -0.57 1.77
C THR A 320 29.33 -1.55 0.92
N ARG A 321 30.38 -1.06 0.24
CA ARG A 321 31.28 -1.79 -0.71
C ARG A 321 30.62 -2.21 -2.02
N VAL A 322 29.30 -2.33 -2.06
CA VAL A 322 28.50 -2.71 -3.22
C VAL A 322 27.27 -1.81 -3.30
N VAL A 323 26.56 -1.82 -4.42
CA VAL A 323 25.24 -1.17 -4.52
C VAL A 323 24.18 -2.26 -4.53
N PRO A 324 23.12 -2.17 -3.70
CA PRO A 324 21.96 -3.05 -3.80
C PRO A 324 21.41 -3.06 -5.24
N SER A 325 21.14 -4.25 -5.78
CA SER A 325 20.78 -4.42 -7.19
C SER A 325 19.90 -5.63 -7.43
N ASP A 326 19.60 -5.92 -8.71
CA ASP A 326 18.90 -7.13 -9.16
C ASP A 326 19.65 -8.43 -8.81
N ARG A 327 20.92 -8.32 -8.40
CA ARG A 327 21.81 -9.45 -8.10
C ARG A 327 22.40 -9.45 -6.70
N THR A 328 22.20 -8.39 -5.93
CA THR A 328 22.85 -8.24 -4.62
C THR A 328 21.89 -7.61 -3.63
N ILE A 329 21.64 -8.35 -2.54
CA ILE A 329 20.97 -7.86 -1.34
C ILE A 329 22.05 -7.45 -0.33
N VAL A 330 21.85 -6.31 0.34
CA VAL A 330 22.76 -5.84 1.38
C VAL A 330 22.05 -5.83 2.72
N VAL A 331 22.64 -6.46 3.73
CA VAL A 331 22.23 -6.34 5.12
C VAL A 331 23.20 -5.37 5.79
N GLU A 332 22.74 -4.14 5.99
CA GLU A 332 23.50 -3.09 6.65
C GLU A 332 23.10 -2.98 8.12
N ARG A 333 24.07 -2.85 9.00
CA ARG A 333 23.83 -2.64 10.44
C ARG A 333 24.62 -1.44 10.94
N PHE A 334 23.98 -0.62 11.75
CA PHE A 334 24.59 0.52 12.42
C PHE A 334 23.85 0.80 13.73
N ARG A 335 24.48 1.59 14.60
CA ARG A 335 23.81 2.12 15.79
C ARG A 335 23.23 3.49 15.50
N ASP A 336 22.04 3.74 16.02
CA ASP A 336 21.47 5.08 15.99
C ASP A 336 22.08 5.97 17.09
N GLU A 337 21.64 7.23 17.15
CA GLU A 337 22.22 8.24 18.06
C GLU A 337 22.02 7.91 19.55
N ILE A 338 21.02 7.08 19.89
CA ILE A 338 20.78 6.64 21.28
C ILE A 338 21.48 5.31 21.60
N GLY A 339 22.09 4.69 20.60
CA GLY A 339 22.90 3.48 20.74
C GLY A 339 22.19 2.18 20.38
N ASP A 340 20.93 2.26 19.94
CA ASP A 340 20.14 1.09 19.55
C ASP A 340 20.57 0.57 18.18
N TRP A 341 20.42 -0.73 17.97
CA TRP A 341 20.77 -1.33 16.68
C TRP A 341 19.67 -1.12 15.64
N ARG A 342 20.13 -0.77 14.43
CA ARG A 342 19.34 -0.76 13.20
C ARG A 342 19.89 -1.82 12.27
N LEU A 343 19.02 -2.70 11.78
CA LEU A 343 19.32 -3.65 10.72
C LEU A 343 18.49 -3.29 9.49
N CYS A 344 19.14 -2.95 8.40
CA CYS A 344 18.52 -2.58 7.13
C CYS A 344 18.77 -3.66 6.07
N VAL A 345 17.72 -4.27 5.57
CA VAL A 345 17.74 -5.14 4.38
C VAL A 345 17.50 -4.25 3.17
N LEU A 346 18.56 -3.88 2.45
CA LEU A 346 18.50 -3.01 1.27
C LEU A 346 18.30 -3.85 0.01
N SER A 347 17.22 -3.57 -0.70
CA SER A 347 16.71 -4.42 -1.77
C SER A 347 15.83 -3.61 -2.73
N PRO A 348 15.97 -3.72 -4.06
CA PRO A 348 15.12 -2.97 -4.98
C PRO A 348 13.79 -3.67 -5.30
N PHE A 349 13.51 -4.86 -4.75
CA PHE A 349 12.43 -5.75 -5.20
C PHE A 349 10.99 -5.29 -4.87
N GLY A 350 10.83 -4.18 -4.14
CA GLY A 350 9.55 -3.49 -3.98
C GLY A 350 8.75 -3.90 -2.74
N GLY A 351 7.84 -3.01 -2.32
CA GLY A 351 7.13 -3.11 -1.05
C GLY A 351 6.26 -4.36 -0.92
N ARG A 352 5.74 -4.89 -2.04
CA ARG A 352 4.93 -6.14 -2.06
C ARG A 352 5.71 -7.37 -1.57
N VAL A 353 7.01 -7.41 -1.89
CA VAL A 353 7.92 -8.48 -1.46
C VAL A 353 8.36 -8.19 -0.03
N HIS A 354 8.76 -6.96 0.24
CA HIS A 354 9.29 -6.56 1.54
C HIS A 354 8.27 -6.63 2.67
N SER A 355 6.99 -6.39 2.40
CA SER A 355 5.92 -6.47 3.40
C SER A 355 5.73 -7.90 3.92
N ALA A 356 5.74 -8.89 3.02
CA ALA A 356 5.65 -10.29 3.39
C ALA A 356 6.94 -10.76 4.09
N TRP A 357 8.09 -10.33 3.58
CA TRP A 357 9.39 -10.66 4.17
C TRP A 357 9.53 -10.08 5.58
N ALA A 358 9.10 -8.84 5.82
CA ALA A 358 9.13 -8.20 7.12
C ALA A 358 8.31 -8.97 8.17
N LEU A 359 7.12 -9.47 7.82
CA LEU A 359 6.33 -10.33 8.73
C LEU A 359 7.10 -11.58 9.14
N ALA A 360 7.72 -12.27 8.17
CA ALA A 360 8.49 -13.47 8.43
C ALA A 360 9.76 -13.18 9.24
N LEU A 361 10.43 -12.05 8.99
CA LEU A 361 11.60 -11.60 9.75
C LEU A 361 11.23 -11.29 11.20
N SER A 362 10.14 -10.54 11.44
CA SER A 362 9.68 -10.25 12.80
C SER A 362 9.37 -11.52 13.59
N ALA A 363 8.71 -12.50 12.96
CA ALA A 363 8.48 -13.80 13.60
C ALA A 363 9.78 -14.51 13.95
N ARG A 364 10.71 -14.56 12.99
CA ARG A 364 12.00 -15.22 13.19
C ARG A 364 12.82 -14.57 14.29
N ILE A 365 12.87 -13.24 14.34
CA ILE A 365 13.57 -12.50 15.40
C ILE A 365 13.00 -12.85 16.78
N ARG A 366 11.67 -12.82 16.89
CA ARG A 366 10.98 -13.15 18.14
C ARG A 366 11.22 -14.60 18.56
N ASP A 367 11.15 -15.54 17.63
CA ASP A 367 11.15 -16.97 17.93
C ASP A 367 12.58 -17.55 18.10
N GLU A 368 13.57 -17.08 17.32
CA GLU A 368 14.95 -17.56 17.38
C GLU A 368 15.82 -16.75 18.35
N PHE A 369 15.59 -15.43 18.47
CA PHE A 369 16.45 -14.54 19.26
C PHE A 369 15.77 -14.02 20.53
N GLY A 370 14.45 -14.17 20.67
CA GLY A 370 13.71 -13.69 21.83
C GLY A 370 13.73 -12.16 21.98
N LEU A 371 14.02 -11.45 20.89
CA LEU A 371 14.13 -9.99 20.87
C LEU A 371 12.77 -9.36 20.52
N GLU A 372 12.47 -8.23 21.16
CA GLU A 372 11.46 -7.33 20.66
C GLU A 372 12.01 -6.63 19.41
N SER A 373 11.21 -6.57 18.35
CA SER A 373 11.60 -5.92 17.11
C SER A 373 10.43 -5.19 16.48
N ASP A 374 10.73 -3.99 15.99
CA ASP A 374 9.81 -3.22 15.17
C ASP A 374 10.37 -3.22 13.74
N ALA A 375 9.71 -3.97 12.86
CA ALA A 375 10.06 -4.06 11.45
C ALA A 375 9.17 -3.16 10.60
N ILE A 376 9.79 -2.38 9.74
CA ILE A 376 9.13 -1.46 8.81
C ILE A 376 9.69 -1.71 7.43
N TRP A 377 8.85 -1.62 6.41
CA TRP A 377 9.23 -1.89 5.03
C TRP A 377 8.86 -0.69 4.14
N SER A 378 9.63 -0.52 3.07
CA SER A 378 9.31 0.38 1.95
C SER A 378 9.59 -0.34 0.63
N ASP A 379 9.52 0.37 -0.49
CA ASP A 379 9.90 -0.18 -1.79
C ASP A 379 11.39 -0.54 -1.89
N ASP A 380 12.26 0.12 -1.11
CA ASP A 380 13.71 0.01 -1.20
C ASP A 380 14.34 -0.87 -0.10
N GLY A 381 13.53 -1.41 0.81
CA GLY A 381 14.02 -2.37 1.80
C GLY A 381 13.16 -2.54 3.04
N ILE A 382 13.78 -3.13 4.06
CA ILE A 382 13.19 -3.38 5.38
C ILE A 382 14.15 -2.81 6.44
N ILE A 383 13.62 -2.09 7.42
CA ILE A 383 14.34 -1.66 8.61
C ILE A 383 13.81 -2.45 9.79
N VAL A 384 14.71 -2.96 10.61
CA VAL A 384 14.40 -3.55 11.91
C VAL A 384 15.08 -2.72 12.99
N HIS A 385 14.29 -2.23 13.94
CA HIS A 385 14.79 -1.61 15.17
C HIS A 385 14.89 -2.67 16.27
N LEU A 386 16.06 -2.73 16.92
CA LEU A 386 16.38 -3.70 17.96
C LEU A 386 16.88 -2.95 19.21
N PRO A 387 15.96 -2.48 20.09
CA PRO A 387 16.32 -1.65 21.25
C PRO A 387 17.07 -2.44 22.33
N ASP A 388 16.75 -3.72 22.53
CA ASP A 388 17.31 -4.54 23.61
C ASP A 388 18.39 -5.54 23.15
N ALA A 389 18.97 -5.32 21.96
CA ALA A 389 19.98 -6.23 21.42
C ALA A 389 21.40 -5.82 21.84
N ASP A 390 22.14 -6.73 22.49
CA ASP A 390 23.58 -6.56 22.72
C ASP A 390 24.34 -6.53 21.38
N GLU A 391 24.04 -7.50 20.52
CA GLU A 391 24.53 -7.63 19.15
C GLU A 391 23.36 -7.85 18.19
N PRO A 392 23.38 -7.25 16.99
CA PRO A 392 22.33 -7.44 16.01
C PRO A 392 22.50 -8.82 15.34
N PRO A 393 21.41 -9.49 14.96
CA PRO A 393 21.49 -10.70 14.14
C PRO A 393 22.35 -10.47 12.88
N GLY A 394 23.02 -11.53 12.40
CA GLY A 394 23.79 -11.48 11.16
C GLY A 394 22.89 -11.58 9.93
N ALA A 395 23.52 -11.62 8.75
CA ALA A 395 22.76 -11.73 7.50
C ALA A 395 22.05 -13.09 7.35
N GLU A 396 22.37 -14.11 8.16
CA GLU A 396 21.63 -15.37 8.20
C GLU A 396 20.15 -15.19 8.58
N LEU A 397 19.81 -14.11 9.29
CA LEU A 397 18.42 -13.79 9.63
C LEU A 397 17.54 -13.71 8.37
N VAL A 398 18.08 -13.17 7.27
CA VAL A 398 17.33 -12.96 6.04
C VAL A 398 17.26 -14.20 5.15
N LEU A 399 18.05 -15.25 5.45
CA LEU A 399 18.05 -16.52 4.75
C LEU A 399 16.96 -17.44 5.30
N ILE A 400 15.70 -17.13 4.96
CA ILE A 400 14.55 -17.98 5.28
C ILE A 400 14.40 -19.03 4.18
N GLU A 401 14.18 -20.29 4.57
CA GLU A 401 13.99 -21.39 3.62
C GLU A 401 12.81 -21.07 2.68
N PRO A 402 13.00 -21.13 1.34
CA PRO A 402 11.97 -20.72 0.38
C PRO A 402 10.67 -21.51 0.52
N ASP A 403 10.75 -22.80 0.87
CA ASP A 403 9.57 -23.65 1.01
C ASP A 403 8.82 -23.42 2.35
N ALA A 404 9.41 -22.67 3.29
CA ALA A 404 8.80 -22.36 4.60
C ALA A 404 8.18 -20.95 4.65
N ILE A 405 8.48 -20.07 3.68
CA ILE A 405 8.10 -18.66 3.76
C ILE A 405 6.58 -18.44 3.74
N GLU A 406 5.84 -19.19 2.92
CA GLU A 406 4.38 -19.07 2.84
C GLU A 406 3.74 -19.40 4.20
N ASP A 407 4.12 -20.51 4.81
CA ASP A 407 3.60 -20.94 6.11
C ASP A 407 3.92 -19.92 7.22
N MET A 408 5.13 -19.36 7.24
CA MET A 408 5.52 -18.32 8.18
C MET A 408 4.68 -17.05 8.01
N VAL A 409 4.51 -16.59 6.77
CA VAL A 409 3.70 -15.40 6.47
C VAL A 409 2.24 -15.64 6.85
N VAL A 410 1.67 -16.80 6.53
CA VAL A 410 0.29 -17.17 6.87
C VAL A 410 0.07 -17.17 8.38
N ALA A 411 1.01 -17.72 9.15
CA ALA A 411 0.91 -17.77 10.61
C ALA A 411 0.84 -16.37 11.23
N GLU A 412 1.69 -15.45 10.80
CA GLU A 412 1.73 -14.07 11.33
C GLU A 412 0.61 -13.19 10.80
N LEU A 413 0.23 -13.37 9.53
CA LEU A 413 -0.71 -12.51 8.84
C LEU A 413 -2.02 -12.37 9.62
N SER A 414 -2.53 -13.47 10.19
CA SER A 414 -3.80 -13.49 10.94
C SER A 414 -3.88 -12.54 12.13
N ALA A 415 -2.72 -12.18 12.69
CA ALA A 415 -2.57 -11.26 13.84
C ALA A 415 -2.21 -9.83 13.40
N SER A 416 -1.82 -9.64 12.14
CA SER A 416 -1.39 -8.34 11.60
C SER A 416 -2.54 -7.33 11.46
N ALA A 417 -2.17 -6.05 11.49
CA ALA A 417 -3.09 -4.95 11.21
C ALA A 417 -3.68 -5.00 9.80
N LEU A 418 -2.85 -5.32 8.81
CA LEU A 418 -3.24 -5.48 7.42
C LEU A 418 -4.40 -6.47 7.29
N TYR A 419 -4.29 -7.65 7.91
CA TYR A 419 -5.35 -8.66 7.84
C TYR A 419 -6.65 -8.16 8.48
N GLY A 420 -6.58 -7.47 9.63
CA GLY A 420 -7.75 -6.87 10.27
C GLY A 420 -8.44 -5.84 9.37
N ALA A 421 -7.66 -4.97 8.71
CA ALA A 421 -8.16 -3.98 7.77
C ALA A 421 -8.81 -4.65 6.54
N ARG A 422 -8.14 -5.62 5.90
CA ARG A 422 -8.67 -6.36 4.75
C ARG A 422 -9.92 -7.18 5.09
N PHE A 423 -9.95 -7.82 6.25
CA PHE A 423 -11.13 -8.54 6.71
C PHE A 423 -12.34 -7.62 6.83
N ARG A 424 -12.16 -6.41 7.38
CA ARG A 424 -13.22 -5.41 7.47
C ARG A 424 -13.70 -4.97 6.08
N GLU A 425 -12.79 -4.70 5.16
CA GLU A 425 -13.10 -4.32 3.78
C GLU A 425 -13.92 -5.42 3.07
N ASN A 426 -13.48 -6.67 3.18
CA ASN A 426 -14.13 -7.82 2.56
C ASN A 426 -15.49 -8.14 3.20
N ALA A 427 -15.60 -8.07 4.53
CA ALA A 427 -16.87 -8.24 5.23
C ALA A 427 -17.89 -7.14 4.88
N ALA A 428 -17.43 -5.90 4.67
CA ALA A 428 -18.27 -4.81 4.19
C ALA A 428 -18.75 -5.04 2.76
N ARG A 429 -17.83 -5.41 1.84
CA ARG A 429 -18.13 -5.71 0.43
C ARG A 429 -19.13 -6.87 0.30
N ALA A 430 -18.94 -7.91 1.11
CA ALA A 430 -19.81 -9.09 1.21
C ALA A 430 -21.16 -8.84 1.90
N LEU A 431 -21.49 -7.58 2.25
CA LEU A 431 -22.76 -7.18 2.85
C LEU A 431 -22.99 -7.77 4.27
N LEU A 432 -21.93 -8.17 4.96
CA LEU A 432 -21.97 -8.60 6.36
C LEU A 432 -21.98 -7.40 7.31
N LEU A 433 -21.31 -6.31 6.91
CA LEU A 433 -21.24 -5.05 7.66
C LEU A 433 -21.96 -3.91 6.92
N PRO A 434 -23.29 -3.98 6.74
CA PRO A 434 -24.00 -3.07 5.86
C PRO A 434 -24.07 -1.64 6.39
N ARG A 435 -24.06 -0.67 5.48
CA ARG A 435 -24.36 0.74 5.79
C ARG A 435 -25.78 0.88 6.32
N ALA A 436 -25.95 1.73 7.34
CA ALA A 436 -27.24 1.93 8.00
C ALA A 436 -28.27 2.64 7.09
N TYR A 437 -27.81 3.56 6.22
CA TYR A 437 -28.67 4.33 5.31
C TYR A 437 -27.96 4.57 3.96
N PRO A 438 -28.70 4.56 2.84
CA PRO A 438 -28.17 5.00 1.55
C PRO A 438 -27.61 6.42 1.64
N GLY A 439 -26.42 6.65 1.10
CA GLY A 439 -25.79 7.98 1.04
C GLY A 439 -25.16 8.50 2.34
N ARG A 440 -25.25 7.77 3.45
CA ARG A 440 -24.59 8.13 4.72
C ARG A 440 -23.56 7.09 5.10
N ARG A 441 -22.28 7.47 5.14
CA ARG A 441 -21.19 6.59 5.61
C ARG A 441 -21.44 6.20 7.07
N THR A 442 -21.32 4.91 7.37
CA THR A 442 -21.23 4.45 8.75
C THR A 442 -19.93 5.00 9.34
N PRO A 443 -19.93 5.56 10.56
CA PRO A 443 -18.68 5.96 11.21
C PRO A 443 -17.69 4.79 11.22
N LEU A 444 -16.46 5.05 10.77
CA LEU A 444 -15.48 3.99 10.53
C LEU A 444 -15.15 3.18 11.79
N TRP A 445 -15.07 3.83 12.95
CA TRP A 445 -14.88 3.16 14.24
C TRP A 445 -15.97 2.11 14.54
N GLN A 446 -17.21 2.36 14.11
CA GLN A 446 -18.32 1.44 14.32
C GLN A 446 -18.18 0.25 13.36
N GLN A 447 -17.71 0.47 12.12
CA GLN A 447 -17.38 -0.63 11.21
C GLN A 447 -16.24 -1.49 11.79
N ARG A 448 -15.23 -0.88 12.40
CA ARG A 448 -14.10 -1.60 13.04
C ARG A 448 -14.53 -2.49 14.19
N LEU A 449 -15.31 -1.98 15.14
CA LEU A 449 -15.78 -2.77 16.30
C LEU A 449 -16.58 -3.99 15.86
N LYS A 450 -17.43 -3.80 14.85
CA LYS A 450 -18.25 -4.87 14.26
C LYS A 450 -17.38 -5.91 13.54
N ALA A 451 -16.48 -5.45 12.68
CA ALA A 451 -15.54 -6.33 11.97
C ALA A 451 -14.67 -7.15 12.92
N GLN A 452 -14.15 -6.54 13.99
CA GLN A 452 -13.36 -7.24 15.01
C GLN A 452 -14.20 -8.31 15.72
N SER A 453 -15.42 -7.97 16.13
CA SER A 453 -16.33 -8.93 16.77
C SER A 453 -16.68 -10.09 15.82
N LEU A 454 -16.94 -9.80 14.55
CA LEU A 454 -17.16 -10.80 13.52
C LEU A 454 -15.92 -11.68 13.30
N LEU A 455 -14.72 -11.09 13.27
CA LEU A 455 -13.47 -11.80 13.04
C LEU A 455 -13.16 -12.80 14.16
N GLU A 456 -13.35 -12.40 15.42
CA GLU A 456 -13.12 -13.26 16.60
C GLU A 456 -13.96 -14.56 16.57
N VAL A 457 -15.15 -14.49 15.99
CA VAL A 457 -16.02 -15.65 15.81
C VAL A 457 -15.65 -16.39 14.52
N ALA A 458 -15.46 -15.66 13.41
CA ALA A 458 -15.14 -16.24 12.10
C ALA A 458 -13.83 -17.04 12.10
N LYS A 459 -12.81 -16.62 12.86
CA LYS A 459 -11.53 -17.34 13.00
C LYS A 459 -11.68 -18.78 13.52
N ARG A 460 -12.79 -19.11 14.20
CA ARG A 460 -13.09 -20.48 14.67
C ARG A 460 -13.60 -21.40 13.56
N TYR A 461 -13.99 -20.81 12.42
CA TYR A 461 -14.55 -21.51 11.27
C TYR A 461 -13.59 -21.32 10.09
N GLY A 462 -12.61 -22.22 9.94
CA GLY A 462 -11.61 -22.13 8.87
C GLY A 462 -12.19 -22.11 7.44
N GLN A 463 -13.44 -22.55 7.26
CA GLN A 463 -14.18 -22.50 5.98
C GLN A 463 -15.05 -21.25 5.83
N PHE A 464 -14.92 -20.25 6.70
CA PHE A 464 -15.69 -19.01 6.57
C PHE A 464 -15.21 -18.24 5.32
N PRO A 465 -16.08 -17.96 4.33
CA PRO A 465 -15.65 -17.42 3.04
C PRO A 465 -14.84 -16.14 3.13
N ILE A 466 -15.17 -15.24 4.07
CA ILE A 466 -14.46 -13.96 4.20
C ILE A 466 -13.09 -14.11 4.86
N VAL A 467 -12.91 -15.13 5.72
CA VAL A 467 -11.58 -15.48 6.23
C VAL A 467 -10.70 -15.95 5.07
N LEU A 468 -11.22 -16.87 4.24
CA LEU A 468 -10.51 -17.37 3.06
C LEU A 468 -10.21 -16.25 2.05
N GLU A 469 -11.17 -15.37 1.78
CA GLU A 469 -10.98 -14.22 0.89
C GLU A 469 -9.91 -13.27 1.42
N THR A 470 -9.89 -13.02 2.73
CA THR A 470 -8.90 -12.11 3.33
C THR A 470 -7.49 -12.66 3.20
N TYR A 471 -7.29 -13.96 3.43
CA TYR A 471 -6.00 -14.60 3.14
C TYR A 471 -5.67 -14.48 1.65
N ARG A 472 -6.62 -14.80 0.76
CA ARG A 472 -6.39 -14.73 -0.69
C ARG A 472 -6.01 -13.32 -1.15
N GLU A 473 -6.69 -12.27 -0.67
CA GLU A 473 -6.38 -10.88 -0.99
C GLU A 473 -5.00 -10.48 -0.47
N CYS A 474 -4.70 -10.75 0.81
CA CYS A 474 -3.40 -10.41 1.37
C CYS A 474 -2.26 -11.13 0.65
N LEU A 475 -2.36 -12.44 0.44
CA LEU A 475 -1.28 -13.26 -0.11
C LEU A 475 -1.07 -13.06 -1.61
N ARG A 476 -2.12 -12.72 -2.38
CA ARG A 476 -2.04 -12.60 -3.86
C ARG A 476 -2.14 -11.18 -4.39
N ASP A 477 -2.95 -10.32 -3.77
CA ASP A 477 -3.23 -8.99 -4.30
C ASP A 477 -2.38 -7.92 -3.62
N VAL A 478 -2.11 -8.08 -2.31
CA VAL A 478 -1.26 -7.16 -1.54
C VAL A 478 0.20 -7.61 -1.61
N PHE A 479 0.50 -8.84 -1.23
CA PHE A 479 1.85 -9.38 -1.26
C PHE A 479 2.24 -9.87 -2.65
N ASP A 480 3.54 -10.05 -2.85
CA ASP A 480 4.11 -10.84 -3.94
C ASP A 480 4.92 -12.00 -3.35
N LEU A 481 4.20 -13.01 -2.83
CA LEU A 481 4.83 -14.22 -2.28
C LEU A 481 5.63 -15.00 -3.32
N PRO A 482 5.15 -15.21 -4.57
CA PRO A 482 5.96 -15.85 -5.60
C PRO A 482 7.28 -15.09 -5.85
N GLY A 483 7.23 -13.75 -5.88
CA GLY A 483 8.43 -12.92 -5.99
C GLY A 483 9.38 -13.07 -4.80
N LEU A 484 8.86 -13.18 -3.58
CA LEU A 484 9.65 -13.43 -2.38
C LEU A 484 10.28 -14.83 -2.37
N GLU A 485 9.52 -15.87 -2.74
CA GLU A 485 10.04 -17.23 -2.89
C GLU A 485 11.17 -17.30 -3.92
N GLU A 486 11.02 -16.63 -5.06
CA GLU A 486 12.07 -16.56 -6.09
C GLU A 486 13.32 -15.83 -5.56
N LEU A 487 13.15 -14.72 -4.84
CA LEU A 487 14.24 -13.99 -4.20
C LEU A 487 14.99 -14.88 -3.19
N LEU A 488 14.27 -15.51 -2.27
CA LEU A 488 14.87 -16.39 -1.25
C LEU A 488 15.57 -17.59 -1.91
N ARG A 489 14.96 -18.17 -2.95
CA ARG A 489 15.58 -19.26 -3.72
C ARG A 489 16.86 -18.79 -4.42
N GLY A 490 16.86 -17.58 -4.99
CA GLY A 490 18.06 -16.96 -5.56
C GLY A 490 19.18 -16.79 -4.56
N LEU A 491 18.86 -16.39 -3.31
CA LEU A 491 19.83 -16.31 -2.22
C LEU A 491 20.39 -17.69 -1.82
N HIS A 492 19.53 -18.70 -1.68
CA HIS A 492 19.96 -20.07 -1.29
C HIS A 492 20.81 -20.74 -2.37
N THR A 493 20.45 -20.55 -3.64
CA THR A 493 21.20 -21.09 -4.80
C THR A 493 22.44 -20.27 -5.14
N ARG A 494 22.65 -19.12 -4.48
CA ARG A 494 23.74 -18.16 -4.73
C ARG A 494 23.71 -17.54 -6.13
N GLU A 495 22.55 -17.54 -6.78
CA GLU A 495 22.30 -16.72 -7.97
C GLU A 495 22.23 -15.23 -7.60
N LEU A 496 21.71 -14.94 -6.40
CA LEU A 496 21.76 -13.65 -5.74
C LEU A 496 22.83 -13.65 -4.66
N SER A 497 23.60 -12.57 -4.58
CA SER A 497 24.61 -12.36 -3.55
C SER A 497 23.98 -11.70 -2.32
N LEU A 498 24.39 -12.16 -1.13
CA LEU A 498 24.08 -11.53 0.15
C LEU A 498 25.35 -10.92 0.72
N VAL A 499 25.32 -9.61 0.97
CA VAL A 499 26.46 -8.87 1.53
C VAL A 499 26.08 -8.31 2.89
N GLU A 500 26.84 -8.67 3.91
CA GLU A 500 26.72 -8.11 5.25
C GLU A 500 27.73 -6.98 5.44
N VAL A 501 27.28 -5.85 5.98
CA VAL A 501 28.14 -4.71 6.29
C VAL A 501 27.71 -4.04 7.58
N GLU A 502 28.69 -3.66 8.39
CA GLU A 502 28.48 -2.78 9.53
C GLU A 502 29.06 -1.41 9.20
N THR A 503 28.26 -0.37 9.36
CA THR A 503 28.60 1.01 9.08
C THR A 503 28.55 1.83 10.36
N GLN A 504 29.36 2.90 10.42
CA GLN A 504 29.37 3.79 11.60
C GLN A 504 28.11 4.67 11.67
N ARG A 505 27.51 4.93 10.51
CA ARG A 505 26.27 5.69 10.29
C ARG A 505 25.58 5.10 9.07
N SER A 506 24.29 5.36 8.91
CA SER A 506 23.52 4.86 7.78
C SER A 506 24.13 5.26 6.43
N SER A 507 24.18 4.32 5.49
CA SER A 507 24.52 4.58 4.09
C SER A 507 23.49 5.47 3.40
N PRO A 508 23.77 6.07 2.23
CA PRO A 508 22.79 6.84 1.48
C PRO A 508 21.45 6.11 1.22
N PHE A 509 21.47 4.80 0.98
CA PHE A 509 20.28 3.99 0.76
C PHE A 509 19.55 3.71 2.09
N ALA A 510 20.25 3.31 3.15
CA ALA A 510 19.63 3.14 4.46
C ALA A 510 19.04 4.46 4.99
N SER A 511 19.72 5.58 4.74
CA SER A 511 19.25 6.93 5.03
C SER A 511 17.99 7.27 4.24
N SER A 512 17.90 6.86 2.97
CA SER A 512 16.71 7.08 2.14
C SER A 512 15.54 6.21 2.59
N LEU A 513 15.80 4.97 2.99
CA LEU A 513 14.82 4.06 3.57
C LEU A 513 14.28 4.59 4.91
N LEU A 514 15.17 5.12 5.75
CA LEU A 514 14.81 5.87 6.97
C LEU A 514 14.11 7.20 6.64
N PHE A 515 14.39 7.81 5.49
CA PHE A 515 13.73 9.04 5.06
C PHE A 515 12.34 8.78 4.54
N ASP A 516 12.03 7.72 3.78
CA ASP A 516 10.65 7.36 3.44
C ASP A 516 9.81 7.14 4.72
N TYR A 517 10.46 6.60 5.75
CA TYR A 517 9.93 6.52 7.10
C TYR A 517 9.63 7.92 7.70
N VAL A 518 10.48 8.94 7.47
CA VAL A 518 10.29 10.32 7.96
C VAL A 518 9.53 11.27 7.01
N ALA A 519 9.48 11.05 5.70
CA ALA A 519 8.86 11.95 4.71
C ALA A 519 7.34 12.04 4.89
N THR A 520 6.79 11.02 5.54
CA THR A 520 5.42 11.01 6.04
C THR A 520 5.13 12.10 7.08
N TYR A 521 6.15 12.73 7.67
CA TYR A 521 6.02 13.92 8.52
C TYR A 521 5.87 15.23 7.78
N MET A 522 6.49 15.39 6.61
CA MET A 522 6.72 16.72 6.05
C MET A 522 5.53 17.31 5.30
N TYR A 523 4.46 16.52 5.09
CA TYR A 523 3.25 16.96 4.39
C TYR A 523 2.07 17.29 5.32
N GLU A 524 2.28 17.29 6.64
CA GLU A 524 1.32 17.85 7.60
C GLU A 524 1.54 19.37 7.74
N GLY A 525 0.48 20.15 7.51
CA GLY A 525 0.54 21.61 7.33
C GLY A 525 0.96 22.43 8.56
N ASP A 526 1.51 23.62 8.25
CA ASP A 526 1.78 24.78 9.11
C ASP A 526 2.44 24.54 10.49
N THR A 527 3.77 24.53 10.54
CA THR A 527 4.55 24.58 11.81
C THR A 527 5.51 25.79 11.89
N PRO A 528 5.57 26.51 13.05
CA PRO A 528 6.42 27.69 13.22
C PRO A 528 7.94 27.45 13.15
N ASN A 529 8.69 28.47 12.73
CA ASN A 529 10.16 28.47 12.49
C ASN A 529 11.04 28.02 13.67
N ALA A 530 10.58 28.16 14.92
CA ALA A 530 11.35 27.78 16.11
C ALA A 530 11.39 26.26 16.31
N GLU A 531 10.32 25.55 15.92
CA GLU A 531 10.16 24.10 16.09
C GLU A 531 10.76 23.32 14.92
N ARG A 532 10.87 23.95 13.73
CA ARG A 532 11.75 23.49 12.64
C ARG A 532 13.20 23.24 13.08
N ARG A 533 13.69 23.98 14.09
CA ARG A 533 15.05 23.80 14.63
C ARG A 533 15.17 22.65 15.63
N ALA A 534 14.08 22.27 16.30
CA ALA A 534 14.04 21.22 17.32
C ALA A 534 13.78 19.83 16.72
N ALA A 535 12.90 19.72 15.71
CA ALA A 535 12.73 18.48 14.95
C ALA A 535 13.99 18.13 14.14
N ALA A 536 14.66 19.14 13.59
CA ALA A 536 15.98 19.00 12.98
C ALA A 536 17.11 18.69 13.99
N LEU A 537 16.82 18.41 15.27
CA LEU A 537 17.79 17.91 16.25
C LEU A 537 17.53 16.44 16.65
N SER A 538 16.36 15.87 16.34
CA SER A 538 16.06 14.43 16.45
C SER A 538 16.17 13.69 15.12
N LEU A 539 16.19 14.44 14.03
CA LEU A 539 16.71 14.03 12.74
C LEU A 539 18.23 14.17 12.78
N ASP A 540 18.95 13.15 12.31
CA ASP A 540 20.38 13.27 12.03
C ASP A 540 20.57 14.46 11.09
N ARG A 541 21.16 15.54 11.63
CA ARG A 541 21.36 16.81 10.91
C ARG A 541 22.25 16.61 9.71
N ASP A 542 23.17 15.68 9.79
CA ASP A 542 24.08 15.38 8.71
C ASP A 542 23.35 14.54 7.65
N LEU A 543 22.46 13.62 8.05
CA LEU A 543 21.57 12.87 7.15
C LEU A 543 20.61 13.78 6.36
N LEU A 544 19.94 14.73 7.02
CA LEU A 544 19.11 15.72 6.32
C LEU A 544 19.93 16.65 5.42
N ARG A 545 21.14 17.04 5.84
CA ARG A 545 22.03 17.88 5.02
C ARG A 545 22.54 17.15 3.79
N GLU A 546 22.87 15.87 3.93
CA GLU A 546 23.35 14.99 2.87
C GLU A 546 22.21 14.68 1.88
N LEU A 547 20.99 14.40 2.36
CA LEU A 547 19.82 14.12 1.53
C LEU A 547 19.22 15.36 0.85
N LEU A 548 19.10 16.50 1.57
CA LEU A 548 18.43 17.71 1.08
C LEU A 548 19.39 18.75 0.48
N GLY A 549 20.71 18.56 0.55
CA GLY A 549 21.70 19.44 -0.09
C GLY A 549 21.55 20.92 0.29
N GLN A 550 21.62 21.24 1.59
CA GLN A 550 21.30 22.59 2.06
C GLN A 550 22.27 23.71 1.63
N GLU A 551 23.47 23.40 1.14
CA GLU A 551 24.33 24.45 0.59
C GLU A 551 23.85 24.98 -0.77
N GLU A 552 22.96 24.26 -1.49
CA GLU A 552 22.51 24.66 -2.83
C GLU A 552 21.05 25.16 -2.90
N LEU A 553 20.21 24.90 -1.88
CA LEU A 553 18.79 25.25 -1.92
C LEU A 553 18.50 26.76 -2.02
N ARG A 554 19.39 27.61 -1.52
CA ARG A 554 19.29 29.08 -1.69
C ARG A 554 19.76 29.57 -3.06
N GLU A 555 20.57 28.79 -3.77
CA GLU A 555 21.11 29.13 -5.08
C GLU A 555 20.29 28.52 -6.24
N LEU A 556 19.36 27.62 -5.90
CA LEU A 556 18.51 26.86 -6.83
C LEU A 556 17.30 27.64 -7.37
N ILE A 557 16.87 28.69 -6.68
CA ILE A 557 15.80 29.56 -7.14
C ILE A 557 16.44 30.72 -7.90
N ASP A 558 16.12 30.84 -9.19
CA ASP A 558 16.54 32.01 -9.98
C ASP A 558 16.07 33.28 -9.26
N PRO A 559 16.99 34.15 -8.80
CA PRO A 559 16.63 35.39 -8.12
C PRO A 559 15.71 36.27 -8.96
N ALA A 560 15.81 36.18 -10.29
CA ALA A 560 14.94 36.90 -11.21
C ALA A 560 13.51 36.33 -11.20
N ALA A 561 13.35 35.01 -11.17
CA ALA A 561 12.04 34.36 -11.08
C ALA A 561 11.36 34.62 -9.72
N LEU A 562 12.13 34.65 -8.62
CA LEU A 562 11.59 35.01 -7.32
C LEU A 562 11.13 36.48 -7.29
N ALA A 563 11.92 37.39 -7.86
CA ALA A 563 11.58 38.80 -7.96
C ALA A 563 10.35 39.05 -8.87
N GLU A 564 10.21 38.28 -9.96
CA GLU A 564 9.04 38.32 -10.84
C GLU A 564 7.77 37.88 -10.10
N VAL A 565 7.83 36.76 -9.36
CA VAL A 565 6.71 36.29 -8.54
C VAL A 565 6.38 37.28 -7.41
N GLU A 566 7.38 37.88 -6.78
CA GLU A 566 7.15 38.92 -5.76
C GLU A 566 6.51 40.18 -6.36
N ALA A 567 6.92 40.60 -7.57
CA ALA A 567 6.32 41.73 -8.26
C ALA A 567 4.87 41.45 -8.67
N ASP A 568 4.59 40.25 -9.21
CA ASP A 568 3.25 39.81 -9.57
C ASP A 568 2.30 39.75 -8.36
N LEU A 569 2.79 39.26 -7.21
CA LEU A 569 2.04 39.22 -5.95
C LEU A 569 1.84 40.62 -5.34
N GLN A 570 2.70 41.59 -5.67
CA GLN A 570 2.58 42.98 -5.26
C GLN A 570 1.75 43.83 -6.23
N HIS A 571 1.25 43.26 -7.33
CA HIS A 571 0.54 43.97 -8.42
C HIS A 571 1.32 45.18 -8.97
N LEU A 572 2.65 45.06 -9.09
CA LEU A 572 3.54 46.11 -9.62
C LEU A 572 3.83 45.97 -11.10
#